data_AF-A0A7K4B4T5-F1
#
_entry.id   AF-A0A7K4B4T5-F1
#
_cell.length_a   1.000
_cell.length_b   1.000
_cell.length_c   1.000
_cell.angle_alpha   90.00
_cell.angle_beta   90.00
_cell.angle_gamma   90.00
#
_symmetry.space_group_name_H-M   'P 1'
#
loop_
_entity.id
_entity.type
_entity.pdbx_description
1 polymer ?
#
loop_
_entity_poly.entity_id
_entity_poly.type
_entity_poly.pdbx_seq_one_letter_code
_entity_poly.pdbx_strand_id
1 'polypeptide(L)'
;MGEDKDGVYCKVCGGIVPGTIDIKQILVDGKATGINHLEFIIDEVKKLGALSDAETKAELLKRAKELNFIPTKKEAAYAEGLLDAFKQG
;
A
#
# COMPACT_ATOMS: atom_id res chain seq x y z
N MET A 1 -33.03 -12.59 5.15
CA MET A 1 -32.54 -12.17 6.48
C MET A 1 -31.04 -11.97 6.36
N GLY A 2 -30.52 -10.80 6.73
CA GLY A 2 -29.11 -10.44 6.61
C GLY A 2 -28.26 -11.29 7.54
N GLU A 3 -27.21 -11.89 7.01
CA GLU A 3 -26.15 -12.51 7.80
C GLU A 3 -25.14 -11.42 8.16
N ASP A 4 -25.48 -10.63 9.18
CA ASP A 4 -24.55 -9.72 9.85
C ASP A 4 -23.45 -10.55 10.50
N LYS A 5 -22.34 -10.75 9.80
CA LYS A 5 -21.11 -11.32 10.37
C LYS A 5 -20.43 -10.21 11.19
N ASP A 6 -20.86 -10.05 12.44
CA ASP A 6 -20.10 -9.32 13.45
C ASP A 6 -18.64 -9.80 13.41
N GLY A 7 -17.70 -8.87 13.21
CA GLY A 7 -16.30 -9.17 12.87
C GLY A 7 -15.54 -10.00 13.92
N VAL A 8 -14.23 -10.17 13.70
CA VAL A 8 -13.37 -10.91 14.64
C VAL A 8 -13.34 -10.17 15.98
N TYR A 9 -13.67 -10.82 17.10
CA TYR A 9 -13.62 -10.18 18.42
C TYR A 9 -12.25 -10.35 19.10
N CYS A 10 -11.74 -9.28 19.72
CA CYS A 10 -10.49 -9.25 20.45
C CYS A 10 -10.64 -10.04 21.77
N LYS A 11 -9.82 -11.08 21.96
CA LYS A 11 -9.84 -11.91 23.19
C LYS A 11 -9.35 -11.20 24.45
N VAL A 12 -8.77 -10.00 24.32
CA VAL A 12 -8.23 -9.22 25.45
C VAL A 12 -9.26 -8.23 25.98
N CYS A 13 -9.92 -7.47 25.11
CA CYS A 13 -10.85 -6.41 25.51
C CYS A 13 -12.31 -6.64 25.07
N GLY A 14 -12.60 -7.68 24.29
CA GLY A 14 -13.95 -7.98 23.79
C GLY A 14 -14.46 -7.05 22.69
N GLY A 15 -13.65 -6.08 22.23
CA GLY A 15 -14.02 -5.21 21.10
C GLY A 15 -13.88 -5.92 19.74
N ILE A 16 -14.61 -5.44 18.73
CA ILE A 16 -14.46 -5.89 17.34
C ILE A 16 -13.07 -5.47 16.86
N VAL A 17 -12.26 -6.44 16.43
CA VAL A 17 -10.99 -6.23 15.76
C VAL A 17 -11.30 -5.50 14.46
N PRO A 18 -10.78 -4.27 14.26
CA PRO A 18 -10.90 -3.60 12.98
C PRO A 18 -10.33 -4.53 11.90
N GLY A 19 -10.96 -4.55 10.71
CA GLY A 19 -10.58 -5.44 9.62
C GLY A 19 -9.07 -5.49 9.37
N THR A 20 -8.60 -6.59 8.79
CA THR A 20 -7.17 -6.86 8.55
C THR A 20 -6.42 -5.61 8.08
N ILE A 21 -5.43 -5.21 8.88
CA ILE A 21 -4.57 -4.06 8.58
C ILE A 21 -3.75 -4.40 7.33
N ASP A 22 -4.13 -3.82 6.19
CA ASP A 22 -3.50 -4.08 4.89
C ASP A 22 -2.23 -3.24 4.70
N ILE A 23 -1.33 -3.27 5.69
CA ILE A 23 -0.06 -2.53 5.67
C ILE A 23 1.07 -3.49 5.32
N LYS A 24 1.78 -3.21 4.23
CA LYS A 24 3.01 -3.91 3.84
C LYS A 24 4.20 -2.98 3.97
N GLN A 25 5.41 -3.53 4.03
CA GLN A 25 6.62 -2.73 4.16
C GLN A 25 7.40 -2.67 2.84
N ILE A 26 7.90 -1.49 2.52
CA ILE A 26 8.91 -1.27 1.48
C ILE A 26 10.15 -0.61 2.09
N LEU A 27 11.27 -0.66 1.39
CA LEU A 27 12.45 0.13 1.76
C LEU A 27 12.37 1.50 1.10
N VAL A 28 12.32 2.55 1.92
CA VAL A 28 12.47 3.94 1.47
C VAL A 28 13.76 4.47 2.06
N ASP A 29 14.75 4.77 1.23
CA ASP A 29 16.05 5.30 1.70
C ASP A 29 16.71 4.36 2.73
N GLY A 30 16.60 3.04 2.49
CA GLY A 30 17.09 1.99 3.39
C GLY A 30 16.28 1.79 4.67
N LYS A 31 15.15 2.50 4.84
CA LYS A 31 14.28 2.38 6.03
C LYS A 31 13.01 1.61 5.71
N ALA A 32 12.72 0.58 6.51
CA ALA A 32 11.45 -0.13 6.45
C ALA A 32 10.29 0.83 6.73
N THR A 33 9.44 1.00 5.73
CA THR A 33 8.34 1.98 5.72
C THR A 33 7.05 1.26 5.41
N GLY A 34 6.05 1.39 6.30
CA GLY A 34 4.72 0.85 6.08
C GLY A 34 3.97 1.64 5.01
N ILE A 35 3.36 0.92 4.08
CA ILE A 35 2.47 1.44 3.04
C ILE A 35 1.13 0.75 3.21
N ASN A 36 0.10 1.56 3.46
CA ASN A 36 -1.29 1.14 3.50
C ASN A 36 -1.76 0.78 2.09
N HIS A 37 -2.45 -0.36 1.97
CA HIS A 37 -3.01 -0.88 0.72
C HIS A 37 -1.98 -1.06 -0.40
N LEU A 38 -0.75 -1.47 -0.07
CA LEU A 38 0.32 -1.63 -1.06
C LEU A 38 -0.06 -2.60 -2.19
N GLU A 39 -0.66 -3.74 -1.85
CA GLU A 39 -1.05 -4.75 -2.83
C GLU A 39 -2.08 -4.19 -3.81
N PHE A 40 -3.10 -3.50 -3.30
CA PHE A 40 -4.09 -2.80 -4.12
C PHE A 40 -3.45 -1.77 -5.05
N ILE A 41 -2.51 -0.95 -4.55
CA ILE A 41 -1.81 0.05 -5.36
C ILE A 41 -1.05 -0.63 -6.52
N ILE A 42 -0.33 -1.72 -6.23
CA ILE A 42 0.42 -2.47 -7.24
C ILE A 42 -0.53 -3.07 -8.28
N ASP A 43 -1.63 -3.70 -7.85
CA ASP A 43 -2.63 -4.31 -8.72
C ASP A 43 -3.26 -3.29 -9.69
N GLU A 44 -3.61 -2.11 -9.18
CA GLU A 44 -4.16 -1.03 -10.00
C GLU A 44 -3.19 -0.52 -11.05
N VAL A 45 -1.90 -0.45 -10.74
CA VAL A 45 -0.87 -0.06 -11.73
C VAL A 45 -0.62 -1.17 -12.74
N LYS A 46 -0.62 -2.45 -12.33
CA LYS A 46 -0.50 -3.59 -13.26
C LYS A 46 -1.62 -3.61 -14.31
N LYS A 47 -2.83 -3.21 -13.94
CA LYS A 47 -3.98 -3.13 -14.86
C LYS A 47 -3.81 -2.09 -15.97
N LEU A 48 -2.90 -1.14 -15.82
CA LEU A 48 -2.57 -0.15 -16.87
C LEU A 48 -1.76 -0.76 -18.03
N GLY A 49 -1.22 -1.96 -17.86
CA GLY A 49 -0.37 -2.63 -18.83
C GLY A 49 1.11 -2.29 -18.67
N ALA A 50 1.89 -2.59 -19.71
CA ALA A 50 3.33 -2.36 -19.69
C ALA A 50 3.63 -0.86 -19.81
N LEU A 51 4.23 -0.31 -18.75
CA LEU A 51 4.66 1.08 -18.66
C LEU A 51 6.19 1.14 -18.52
N SER A 52 6.76 2.29 -18.88
CA SER A 52 8.17 2.57 -18.56
C SER A 52 8.38 2.58 -17.03
N ASP A 53 9.60 2.35 -16.57
CA ASP A 53 9.92 2.49 -15.13
C ASP A 53 9.54 3.88 -14.58
N ALA A 54 9.76 4.94 -15.37
CA ALA A 54 9.41 6.30 -14.99
C ALA A 54 7.88 6.52 -14.89
N GLU A 55 7.12 5.96 -15.82
CA GLU A 55 5.65 6.03 -15.83
C GLU A 55 5.04 5.20 -14.69
N THR A 56 5.60 4.01 -14.46
CA THR A 56 5.23 3.12 -13.35
C THR A 56 5.45 3.82 -12.01
N LYS A 57 6.62 4.44 -11.82
CA LYS A 57 6.93 5.24 -10.61
C LYS A 57 5.91 6.36 -10.40
N ALA A 58 5.55 7.09 -11.45
CA ALA A 58 4.59 8.19 -11.36
C ALA A 58 3.19 7.68 -10.97
N GLU A 59 2.71 6.61 -11.59
CA GLU A 59 1.39 6.04 -11.32
C GLU A 59 1.29 5.39 -9.92
N LEU A 60 2.36 4.73 -9.47
CA LEU A 60 2.47 4.19 -8.11
C LEU A 60 2.46 5.32 -7.07
N LEU A 61 3.31 6.33 -7.26
CA LEU A 61 3.42 7.45 -6.32
C LEU A 61 2.11 8.24 -6.22
N LYS A 62 1.42 8.44 -7.34
CA LYS A 62 0.10 9.09 -7.39
C LYS A 62 -0.90 8.37 -6.49
N ARG A 63 -1.11 7.07 -6.69
CA ARG A 63 -2.06 6.26 -5.90
C ARG A 63 -1.63 6.11 -4.44
N ALA A 64 -0.33 5.95 -4.20
CA ALA A 64 0.20 5.83 -2.85
C ALA A 64 -0.09 7.10 -2.04
N LYS A 65 0.00 8.30 -2.64
CA LYS A 65 -0.34 9.58 -1.98
C LYS A 65 -1.83 9.73 -1.64
N GLU A 66 -2.72 9.05 -2.36
CA GLU A 66 -4.15 9.10 -2.04
C GLU A 66 -4.47 8.33 -0.76
N LEU A 67 -3.68 7.30 -0.44
CA LEU A 67 -3.90 6.39 0.68
C LEU A 67 -2.88 6.55 1.82
N ASN A 68 -1.79 7.27 1.58
CA ASN A 68 -0.65 7.42 2.50
C ASN A 68 -0.12 8.86 2.48
N PHE A 69 0.39 9.31 3.62
CA PHE A 69 1.16 10.56 3.66
C PHE A 69 2.58 10.32 3.11
N ILE A 70 2.90 10.97 1.99
CA ILE A 70 4.25 10.95 1.40
C ILE A 70 4.81 12.37 1.40
N PRO A 71 5.89 12.65 2.16
CA PRO A 71 6.52 13.96 2.17
C PRO A 71 7.07 14.32 0.79
N THR A 72 6.78 15.54 0.30
CA THR A 72 7.25 16.04 -1.01
C THR A 72 8.75 15.86 -1.21
N LYS A 73 9.54 16.11 -0.15
CA LYS A 73 11.01 15.98 -0.16
C LYS A 73 11.51 14.54 -0.32
N LYS A 74 10.64 13.54 -0.13
CA LYS A 74 10.97 12.11 -0.19
C LYS A 74 10.29 11.37 -1.33
N GLU A 75 9.56 12.07 -2.20
CA GLU A 75 8.82 11.45 -3.30
C GLU A 75 9.68 10.54 -4.17
N ALA A 76 10.89 10.97 -4.52
CA ALA A 76 11.81 10.14 -5.31
C ALA A 76 12.17 8.84 -4.59
N ALA A 77 12.49 8.89 -3.29
CA ALA A 77 12.83 7.71 -2.51
C ALA A 77 11.64 6.75 -2.37
N TYR A 78 10.43 7.28 -2.21
CA TYR A 78 9.21 6.47 -2.21
C TYR A 78 8.95 5.85 -3.59
N ALA A 79 9.14 6.61 -4.67
CA ALA A 79 8.97 6.10 -6.03
C ALA A 79 9.93 4.93 -6.32
N GLU A 80 11.19 5.02 -5.91
CA GLU A 80 12.14 3.89 -6.01
C GLU A 80 11.64 2.67 -5.23
N GLY A 81 11.30 2.84 -3.95
CA GLY A 81 10.86 1.73 -3.10
C GLY A 81 9.54 1.10 -3.57
N LEU A 82 8.62 1.90 -4.10
CA LEU A 82 7.36 1.42 -4.67
C LEU A 82 7.61 0.64 -5.96
N LEU A 83 8.51 1.11 -6.83
CA LEU A 83 8.86 0.36 -8.05
C LEU A 83 9.54 -0.97 -7.72
N ASP A 84 10.44 -0.98 -6.74
CA ASP A 84 11.09 -2.20 -6.27
C ASP A 84 10.06 -3.22 -5.78
N ALA A 85 9.09 -2.79 -4.98
CA ALA A 85 7.99 -3.63 -4.53
C ALA A 85 7.10 -4.11 -5.69
N PHE A 86 6.80 -3.24 -6.66
CA PHE A 86 6.03 -3.57 -7.86
C PHE A 86 6.70 -4.66 -8.71
N LYS A 87 8.04 -4.64 -8.81
CA LYS A 87 8.80 -5.64 -9.57
C LYS A 87 8.93 -6.99 -8.86
N GLN A 88 8.75 -7.02 -7.54
CA GLN A 88 8.85 -8.24 -6.72
C GLN A 88 7.53 -9.00 -6.58
N GLY A 89 6.39 -8.31 -6.70
CA GLY A 89 5.05 -8.91 -6.65
C GLY A 89 4.47 -9.15 -8.03
#